data_AF-A0AA35ZL85-F1
#
_entry.id   AF-A0AA35ZL85-F1
#
_cell.length_a   1.000
_cell.length_b   1.000
_cell.length_c   1.000
_cell.angle_alpha   90.00
_cell.angle_beta   90.00
_cell.angle_gamma   90.00
#
_symmetry.space_group_name_H-M   'P 1'
#
loop_
_entity.id
_entity.type
_entity.pdbx_description
1 polymer ?
#
loop_
_entity_poly.entity_id
_entity_poly.type
_entity_poly.pdbx_seq_one_letter_code
_entity_poly.pdbx_strand_id
1 'polypeptide(L)'
;MARMHDESLKYVLSDNAIVALAEKVPLTTTDICTTISQGDIETESLNSNSTPRFPSSVVLSHLDDFTYLLQDGLKLNNPDDVFQLFLKKHIGPHGSCPLSLYNYGLLSKSSMKVSKRLVSKNGYKFSKQVARKASRELFVQKFSCKSPVYHNCRIYANDGRLLCYCDRRKLEWYLQRDLAKLVDEEPPAIMLLFEPKGRPEDEGNDFYIQSKKNICVGCGEGNHYLRYRIIPSCYRIHFPEHLKSHRSHDIVLVCVDCHEKAHSAAEKYKKKVASEFAIPLFVQKVVDSNEESHDESGTSFMKLADGGVSPLELRTAAMALLRHGPRMPAQRCEELKEVVKKYYGGREISEEDLENALLVGMSPHEKRRLHKKKGLSLNRNSLSFKKDEGKNDLEDVDPNPNGSVFATCSSKLSLLGHGPHGKQVVDFLLKEHGEDGVREFCQRWRQVFVEAIHPRFLPGGWDVTHSGRREFGDYSVYNPANKASSSSASSYAAVVEG
;
A
#
# COMPACT_ATOMS: atom_id res chain seq x y z
N MET A 1 -15.49 3.65 28.31
CA MET A 1 -16.47 4.66 27.85
C MET A 1 -15.94 5.48 26.67
N ALA A 2 -14.84 6.23 26.78
CA ALA A 2 -14.27 7.06 25.68
C ALA A 2 -14.18 6.36 24.31
N ARG A 3 -13.56 5.17 24.24
CA ARG A 3 -13.47 4.40 22.97
C ARG A 3 -14.82 3.94 22.41
N MET A 4 -15.83 3.75 23.26
CA MET A 4 -17.14 3.25 22.84
C MET A 4 -17.99 4.37 22.22
N HIS A 5 -17.81 5.60 22.71
CA HIS A 5 -18.51 6.79 22.23
C HIS A 5 -17.69 7.61 21.22
N ASP A 6 -16.51 7.13 20.84
CA ASP A 6 -15.55 7.86 19.98
C ASP A 6 -15.19 9.26 20.50
N GLU A 7 -15.13 9.39 21.81
CA GLU A 7 -14.88 10.65 22.50
C GLU A 7 -13.48 10.72 23.12
N SER A 8 -12.98 11.93 23.33
CA SER A 8 -11.71 12.13 24.01
C SER A 8 -11.80 11.75 25.51
N LEU A 9 -10.70 11.26 26.08
CA LEU A 9 -10.65 10.91 27.51
C LEU A 9 -11.04 12.11 28.39
N LYS A 10 -10.48 13.29 28.10
CA LYS A 10 -10.76 14.54 28.82
C LYS A 10 -12.21 15.00 28.72
N TYR A 11 -12.87 14.75 27.59
CA TYR A 11 -14.30 15.05 27.44
C TYR A 11 -15.16 14.11 28.28
N VAL A 12 -14.81 12.82 28.35
CA VAL A 12 -15.57 11.85 29.16
C VAL A 12 -15.41 12.14 30.65
N LEU A 13 -14.18 12.23 31.14
CA LEU A 13 -13.88 12.50 32.55
C LEU A 13 -12.49 13.14 32.64
N SER A 14 -12.38 14.29 33.31
CA SER A 14 -11.09 14.96 33.48
C SER A 14 -10.19 14.19 34.45
N ASP A 15 -8.88 14.41 34.36
CA ASP A 15 -7.91 13.80 35.27
C ASP A 15 -8.18 14.23 36.73
N ASN A 16 -8.68 15.45 36.95
CA ASN A 16 -8.98 15.97 38.29
C ASN A 16 -10.29 15.43 38.84
N ALA A 17 -11.31 15.26 38.00
CA ALA A 17 -12.53 14.54 38.38
C ALA A 17 -12.23 13.08 38.75
N ILE A 18 -11.29 12.42 38.05
CA ILE A 18 -10.84 11.06 38.41
C ILE A 18 -10.22 11.04 39.81
N VAL A 19 -9.32 11.99 40.11
CA VAL A 19 -8.67 12.11 41.42
C VAL A 19 -9.72 12.39 42.50
N ALA A 20 -10.60 13.36 42.30
CA ALA A 20 -11.65 13.73 43.25
C ALA A 20 -12.61 12.56 43.56
N LEU A 21 -12.98 11.77 42.54
CA LEU A 21 -13.80 10.56 42.73
C LEU A 21 -13.06 9.47 43.50
N ALA A 22 -11.76 9.30 43.27
CA ALA A 22 -10.94 8.33 43.99
C ALA A 22 -10.73 8.71 45.45
N GLU A 23 -10.67 10.01 45.77
CA GLU A 23 -10.50 10.51 47.13
C GLU A 23 -11.80 10.50 47.93
N LYS A 24 -12.91 10.98 47.36
CA LYS A 24 -14.19 11.14 48.09
C LYS A 24 -15.06 9.89 48.09
N VAL A 25 -14.89 9.01 47.11
CA VAL A 25 -15.65 7.75 46.93
C VAL A 25 -17.17 7.96 47.14
N PRO A 26 -17.82 8.82 46.34
CA PRO A 26 -19.24 9.09 46.51
C PRO A 26 -20.09 7.85 46.18
N LEU A 27 -21.14 7.63 46.97
CA LEU A 27 -22.00 6.44 46.88
C LEU A 27 -23.37 6.69 46.24
N THR A 28 -23.75 7.95 46.07
CA THR A 28 -25.00 8.35 45.42
C THR A 28 -24.72 9.01 44.07
N THR A 29 -25.66 8.90 43.13
CA THR A 29 -25.52 9.50 41.78
C THR A 29 -25.41 11.02 41.84
N THR A 30 -26.08 11.66 42.81
CA THR A 30 -25.96 13.09 43.08
C THR A 30 -24.57 13.46 43.56
N ASP A 31 -23.99 12.67 44.48
CA ASP A 31 -22.65 12.95 45.02
C ASP A 31 -21.54 12.70 43.98
N ILE A 32 -21.74 11.74 43.08
CA ILE A 32 -20.84 11.50 41.94
C ILE A 32 -20.82 12.72 41.03
N CYS A 33 -22.00 13.22 40.64
CA CYS A 33 -22.11 14.40 39.78
C CYS A 33 -21.50 15.66 40.43
N THR A 34 -21.76 15.89 41.71
CA THR A 34 -21.19 17.05 42.43
C THR A 34 -19.68 16.91 42.61
N THR A 35 -19.18 15.71 42.88
CA THR A 35 -17.73 15.45 43.00
C THR A 35 -17.00 15.70 41.67
N ILE A 36 -17.57 15.26 40.55
CA ILE A 36 -17.02 15.50 39.21
C ILE A 36 -17.01 17.00 38.90
N SER A 37 -18.13 17.67 39.14
CA SER A 37 -18.27 19.11 38.89
C SER A 37 -17.28 19.93 39.75
N GLN A 38 -17.10 19.54 41.01
CA GLN A 38 -16.16 20.18 41.93
C GLN A 38 -14.70 19.95 41.53
N GLY A 39 -14.34 18.72 41.14
CA GLY A 39 -12.99 18.40 40.65
C GLY A 39 -12.64 19.13 39.34
N ASP A 40 -13.64 19.40 38.50
CA ASP A 40 -13.47 20.22 37.30
C ASP A 40 -13.31 21.72 37.63
N ILE A 41 -14.00 22.22 38.67
CA ILE A 41 -13.93 23.62 39.12
C ILE A 41 -12.58 23.96 39.78
N GLU A 42 -12.01 23.05 40.57
CA GLU A 42 -10.76 23.28 41.34
C GLU A 42 -9.52 23.57 40.48
N THR A 43 -9.65 23.50 39.15
CA THR A 43 -8.55 23.71 38.17
C THR A 43 -8.64 25.04 37.43
N GLU A 44 -9.77 25.76 37.47
CA GLU A 44 -9.99 26.97 36.67
C GLU A 44 -9.74 28.29 37.44
N SER A 45 -8.88 28.28 38.46
CA SER A 45 -8.41 29.52 39.11
C SER A 45 -7.47 30.38 38.24
N LEU A 46 -7.24 30.02 36.96
CA LEU A 46 -6.36 30.77 36.04
C LEU A 46 -6.91 31.03 34.62
N ASN A 47 -8.13 30.62 34.25
CA ASN A 47 -8.67 30.91 32.92
C ASN A 47 -10.14 31.33 32.99
N SER A 48 -10.38 32.63 32.83
CA SER A 48 -11.71 33.24 32.74
C SER A 48 -12.40 32.81 31.44
N ASN A 49 -13.28 31.80 31.50
CA ASN A 49 -14.48 31.61 30.66
C ASN A 49 -15.13 30.25 31.01
N SER A 50 -15.81 30.16 32.16
CA SER A 50 -16.42 28.93 32.63
C SER A 50 -17.95 28.96 32.49
N THR A 51 -18.49 28.25 31.49
CA THR A 51 -19.84 27.68 31.63
C THR A 51 -19.79 26.59 32.70
N PRO A 52 -20.83 26.40 33.54
CA PRO A 52 -20.85 25.33 34.51
C PRO A 52 -20.78 23.98 33.76
N ARG A 53 -19.64 23.29 33.84
CA ARG A 53 -19.48 21.97 33.24
C ARG A 53 -20.20 20.96 34.13
N PHE A 54 -21.43 20.67 33.74
CA PHE A 54 -22.10 19.44 34.15
C PHE A 54 -21.24 18.24 33.73
N PRO A 55 -21.33 17.10 34.43
CA PRO A 55 -20.73 15.85 33.98
C PRO A 55 -21.06 15.60 32.51
N SER A 56 -20.10 15.08 31.75
CA SER A 56 -20.30 14.85 30.32
C SER A 56 -21.55 14.01 30.06
N SER A 57 -22.20 14.21 28.90
CA SER A 57 -23.39 13.42 28.52
C SER A 57 -23.11 11.92 28.55
N VAL A 58 -21.86 11.53 28.28
CA VAL A 58 -21.37 10.16 28.41
C VAL A 58 -21.39 9.69 29.86
N VAL A 59 -20.90 10.48 30.81
CA VAL A 59 -20.97 10.13 32.25
C VAL A 59 -22.43 10.02 32.70
N LEU A 60 -23.27 10.98 32.32
CA LEU A 60 -24.71 10.98 32.67
C LEU A 60 -25.42 9.71 32.17
N SER A 61 -25.11 9.27 30.96
CA SER A 61 -25.67 8.02 30.39
C SER A 61 -25.19 6.73 31.07
N HIS A 62 -24.15 6.82 31.91
CA HIS A 62 -23.51 5.69 32.56
C HIS A 62 -23.39 5.84 34.09
N LEU A 63 -24.18 6.71 34.73
CA LEU A 63 -24.06 6.98 36.17
C LEU A 63 -24.24 5.73 37.04
N ASP A 64 -25.16 4.84 36.68
CA ASP A 64 -25.40 3.59 37.40
C ASP A 64 -24.18 2.65 37.37
N ASP A 65 -23.32 2.79 36.37
CA ASP A 65 -22.07 2.04 36.25
C ASP A 65 -20.98 2.65 37.15
N PHE A 66 -20.97 3.97 37.32
CA PHE A 66 -20.07 4.64 38.28
C PHE A 66 -20.40 4.28 39.74
N THR A 67 -21.68 4.30 40.11
CA THR A 67 -22.12 3.88 41.46
C THR A 67 -21.68 2.46 41.76
N TYR A 68 -21.85 1.55 40.79
CA TYR A 68 -21.43 0.16 40.91
C TYR A 68 -19.91 0.00 41.01
N LEU A 69 -19.13 0.76 40.21
CA LEU A 69 -17.67 0.76 40.27
C LEU A 69 -17.14 1.25 41.61
N LEU A 70 -17.75 2.30 42.17
CA LEU A 70 -17.30 2.90 43.43
C LEU A 70 -17.74 2.06 44.65
N GLN A 71 -18.87 1.38 44.60
CA GLN A 71 -19.34 0.51 45.69
C GLN A 71 -18.65 -0.85 45.75
N ASP A 72 -18.50 -1.53 44.60
CA ASP A 72 -18.01 -2.90 44.53
C ASP A 72 -16.60 -3.02 43.94
N GLY A 73 -16.20 -2.09 43.06
CA GLY A 73 -14.90 -2.09 42.41
C GLY A 73 -13.72 -1.78 43.34
N LEU A 74 -13.95 -1.05 44.44
CA LEU A 74 -12.91 -0.75 45.44
C LEU A 74 -12.61 -1.91 46.39
N LYS A 75 -13.43 -2.96 46.42
CA LYS A 75 -13.19 -4.20 47.19
C LYS A 75 -12.34 -5.21 46.41
N LEU A 76 -12.00 -4.92 45.16
CA LEU A 76 -11.26 -5.83 44.27
C LEU A 76 -9.76 -5.54 44.33
N ASN A 77 -8.97 -6.56 44.67
CA ASN A 77 -7.51 -6.46 44.74
C ASN A 77 -6.83 -6.46 43.36
N ASN A 78 -7.56 -6.76 42.29
CA ASN A 78 -7.04 -6.85 40.93
C ASN A 78 -7.92 -6.04 39.96
N PRO A 79 -7.35 -5.08 39.20
CA PRO A 79 -8.10 -4.28 38.21
C PRO A 79 -8.77 -5.12 37.11
N ASP A 80 -8.26 -6.31 36.82
CA ASP A 80 -8.88 -7.22 35.83
C ASP A 80 -10.24 -7.76 36.31
N ASP A 81 -10.46 -7.82 37.62
CA ASP A 81 -11.71 -8.32 38.22
C ASP A 81 -12.85 -7.31 38.06
N VAL A 82 -12.53 -6.01 37.88
CA VAL A 82 -13.53 -4.95 37.64
C VAL A 82 -14.29 -5.22 36.35
N PHE A 83 -13.61 -5.66 35.29
CA PHE A 83 -14.27 -6.00 34.02
C PHE A 83 -15.19 -7.22 34.15
N GLN A 84 -14.81 -8.22 34.95
CA GLN A 84 -15.65 -9.38 35.24
C GLN A 84 -16.88 -9.01 36.05
N LEU A 85 -16.73 -8.08 36.99
CA LEU A 85 -17.83 -7.53 37.79
C LEU A 85 -18.88 -6.83 36.89
N PHE A 86 -18.44 -5.97 35.97
CA PHE A 86 -19.32 -5.34 34.98
C PHE A 86 -20.00 -6.34 34.06
N LEU A 87 -19.26 -7.35 33.60
CA LEU A 87 -19.83 -8.43 32.80
C LEU A 87 -20.96 -9.15 33.53
N LYS A 88 -20.78 -9.51 34.81
CA LYS A 88 -21.82 -10.16 35.61
C LYS A 88 -23.09 -9.32 35.74
N LYS A 89 -22.97 -7.99 35.86
CA LYS A 89 -24.12 -7.07 35.91
C LYS A 89 -24.90 -7.02 34.59
N HIS A 90 -24.22 -7.14 33.45
CA HIS A 90 -24.83 -7.06 32.12
C HIS A 90 -25.17 -8.43 31.50
N ILE A 91 -24.95 -9.52 32.24
CA ILE A 91 -25.40 -10.86 31.89
C ILE A 91 -26.85 -11.03 32.35
N GLY A 92 -27.75 -11.37 31.43
CA GLY A 92 -29.14 -11.66 31.73
C GLY A 92 -29.35 -13.01 32.45
N PRO A 93 -30.59 -13.32 32.84
CA PRO A 93 -30.94 -14.46 33.73
C PRO A 93 -30.52 -15.86 33.22
N HIS A 94 -30.08 -15.99 31.96
CA HIS A 94 -29.62 -17.25 31.36
C HIS A 94 -28.17 -17.20 30.84
N GLY A 95 -27.33 -16.29 31.32
CA GLY A 95 -25.99 -16.11 30.75
C GLY A 95 -25.99 -15.35 29.42
N SER A 96 -27.15 -14.93 28.94
CA SER A 96 -27.31 -14.18 27.69
C SER A 96 -27.04 -12.69 27.93
N CYS A 97 -26.03 -12.16 27.25
CA CYS A 97 -25.77 -10.72 27.23
C CYS A 97 -26.38 -10.15 25.94
N PRO A 98 -27.36 -9.21 26.01
CA PRO A 98 -27.92 -8.59 24.81
C PRO A 98 -26.80 -7.93 23.99
N LEU A 99 -26.71 -8.21 22.70
CA LEU A 99 -25.68 -7.62 21.83
C LEU A 99 -25.96 -6.13 21.62
N SER A 100 -25.30 -5.29 22.41
CA SER A 100 -25.22 -3.85 22.23
C SER A 100 -23.77 -3.45 21.94
N LEU A 101 -23.57 -2.26 21.34
CA LEU A 101 -22.22 -1.72 21.11
C LEU A 101 -21.40 -1.65 22.41
N TYR A 102 -22.10 -1.40 23.53
CA TYR A 102 -21.56 -1.37 24.88
C TYR A 102 -21.13 -2.77 25.37
N ASN A 103 -22.02 -3.76 25.26
CA ASN A 103 -21.75 -5.14 25.70
C ASN A 103 -20.68 -5.85 24.85
N TYR A 104 -20.64 -5.57 23.55
CA TYR A 104 -19.60 -6.06 22.66
C TYR A 104 -18.21 -5.54 23.07
N GLY A 105 -18.11 -4.27 23.45
CA GLY A 105 -16.87 -3.67 23.95
C GLY A 105 -16.33 -4.35 25.21
N LEU A 106 -17.22 -4.70 26.15
CA LEU A 106 -16.88 -5.45 27.37
C LEU A 106 -16.39 -6.87 27.04
N LEU A 107 -17.14 -7.61 26.22
CA LEU A 107 -16.84 -9.00 25.84
C LEU A 107 -15.53 -9.14 25.05
N SER A 108 -15.20 -8.15 24.21
CA SER A 108 -13.97 -8.17 23.40
C SER A 108 -12.68 -8.08 24.22
N LYS A 109 -12.75 -7.58 25.46
CA LYS A 109 -11.59 -7.39 26.35
C LYS A 109 -11.45 -8.45 27.43
N SER A 110 -12.53 -9.13 27.79
CA SER A 110 -12.53 -10.27 28.70
C SER A 110 -12.12 -11.56 28.00
N SER A 111 -10.84 -11.70 27.66
CA SER A 111 -10.31 -12.97 27.19
C SER A 111 -10.23 -13.95 28.37
N MET A 112 -11.05 -15.00 28.38
CA MET A 112 -10.87 -16.16 29.26
C MET A 112 -9.64 -16.97 28.83
N LYS A 113 -8.45 -16.43 29.02
CA LYS A 113 -7.20 -17.20 28.93
C LYS A 113 -6.44 -17.05 30.24
N VAL A 114 -6.56 -18.08 31.06
CA VAL A 114 -5.74 -18.33 32.24
C VAL A 114 -4.28 -18.08 31.88
N SER A 115 -3.68 -17.03 32.44
CA SER A 115 -2.25 -16.77 32.33
C SER A 115 -1.65 -16.74 33.72
N LYS A 116 -0.82 -17.76 33.98
CA LYS A 116 0.11 -17.79 35.10
C LYS A 116 0.92 -16.48 35.10
N ARG A 117 0.92 -15.81 36.26
CA ARG A 117 1.78 -14.65 36.56
C ARG A 117 3.25 -15.02 36.38
N LEU A 118 4.04 -14.07 35.89
CA LEU A 118 5.09 -13.40 36.66
C LEU A 118 5.68 -12.28 35.79
N VAL A 119 5.36 -11.03 36.10
CA VAL A 119 6.21 -9.89 35.72
C VAL A 119 6.43 -9.03 36.96
N SER A 120 7.71 -8.97 37.31
CA SER A 120 8.31 -8.11 38.31
C SER A 120 8.00 -6.63 38.05
N LYS A 121 7.76 -5.88 39.12
CA LYS A 121 7.61 -4.42 39.10
C LYS A 121 8.93 -3.76 38.70
N ASN A 122 8.92 -2.97 37.61
CA ASN A 122 9.54 -1.64 37.51
C ASN A 122 9.66 -1.17 36.04
N GLY A 123 9.24 0.07 35.75
CA GLY A 123 9.68 0.82 34.56
C GLY A 123 8.62 1.19 33.52
N TYR A 124 7.78 2.19 33.82
CA TYR A 124 6.72 2.71 32.94
C TYR A 124 7.23 3.35 31.62
N LYS A 125 8.54 3.50 31.41
CA LYS A 125 9.14 3.94 30.13
C LYS A 125 9.57 2.78 29.20
N PHE A 126 9.76 1.57 29.72
CA PHE A 126 10.23 0.43 28.93
C PHE A 126 9.10 -0.19 28.08
N SER A 127 7.86 -0.20 28.57
CA SER A 127 6.74 -0.87 27.88
C SER A 127 6.33 -0.20 26.56
N LYS A 128 6.40 1.13 26.43
CA LYS A 128 6.11 1.85 25.17
C LYS A 128 7.15 1.55 24.08
N GLN A 129 8.42 1.41 24.44
CA GLN A 129 9.47 1.00 23.50
C GLN A 129 9.32 -0.46 23.07
N VAL A 130 8.98 -1.35 24.00
CA VAL A 130 8.71 -2.77 23.70
C VAL A 130 7.51 -2.93 22.76
N ALA A 131 6.41 -2.18 23.00
CA ALA A 131 5.24 -2.20 22.11
C ALA A 131 5.54 -1.64 20.71
N ARG A 132 6.34 -0.57 20.61
CA ARG A 132 6.80 -0.02 19.32
C ARG A 132 7.73 -0.98 18.59
N LYS A 133 8.64 -1.64 19.30
CA LYS A 133 9.56 -2.65 18.74
C LYS A 133 8.79 -3.85 18.22
N ALA A 134 7.85 -4.39 19.00
CA ALA A 134 6.98 -5.49 18.58
C ALA A 134 6.10 -5.12 17.38
N SER A 135 5.53 -3.91 17.36
CA SER A 135 4.77 -3.43 16.19
C SER A 135 5.65 -3.27 14.95
N ARG A 136 6.90 -2.84 15.11
CA ARG A 136 7.88 -2.74 14.02
C ARG A 136 8.30 -4.12 13.53
N GLU A 137 8.52 -5.09 14.41
CA GLU A 137 8.82 -6.48 14.04
C GLU A 137 7.68 -7.11 13.25
N LEU A 138 6.43 -6.90 13.69
CA LEU A 138 5.24 -7.34 12.94
C LEU A 138 5.13 -6.65 11.58
N PHE A 139 5.48 -5.36 11.49
CA PHE A 139 5.53 -4.64 10.21
C PHE A 139 6.60 -5.24 9.31
N VAL A 140 7.82 -5.44 9.81
CA VAL A 140 8.93 -6.05 9.07
C VAL A 140 8.54 -7.43 8.55
N GLN A 141 7.97 -8.27 9.41
CA GLN A 141 7.52 -9.62 9.04
C GLN A 141 6.38 -9.59 8.01
N LYS A 142 5.50 -8.59 8.06
CA LYS A 142 4.41 -8.43 7.09
C LYS A 142 4.90 -8.11 5.68
N PHE A 143 5.97 -7.33 5.55
CA PHE A 143 6.47 -6.86 4.26
C PHE A 143 7.70 -7.63 3.76
N SER A 144 8.36 -8.41 4.61
CA SER A 144 9.47 -9.29 4.22
C SER A 144 9.04 -10.42 3.29
N CYS A 145 9.95 -10.87 2.42
CA CYS A 145 9.75 -12.08 1.63
C CYS A 145 9.54 -13.29 2.55
N LYS A 146 8.49 -14.08 2.29
CA LYS A 146 8.15 -15.28 3.08
C LYS A 146 8.94 -16.52 2.66
N SER A 147 9.54 -16.48 1.48
CA SER A 147 10.35 -17.54 0.89
C SER A 147 11.63 -16.94 0.30
N PRO A 148 12.68 -17.74 0.13
CA PRO A 148 13.88 -17.32 -0.59
C PRO A 148 13.52 -16.74 -1.96
N VAL A 149 14.19 -15.64 -2.33
CA VAL A 149 13.97 -15.00 -3.62
C VAL A 149 14.80 -15.69 -4.69
N TYR A 150 16.11 -15.83 -4.46
CA TYR A 150 17.02 -16.52 -5.36
C TYR A 150 17.07 -18.01 -5.01
N HIS A 151 16.62 -18.84 -5.95
CA HIS A 151 16.71 -20.31 -5.84
C HIS A 151 18.04 -20.83 -6.36
N ASN A 152 18.73 -20.04 -7.19
CA ASN A 152 20.01 -20.39 -7.80
C ASN A 152 19.97 -21.73 -8.56
N CYS A 153 18.87 -21.99 -9.27
CA CYS A 153 18.80 -23.10 -10.23
C CYS A 153 19.72 -22.82 -11.42
N ARG A 154 20.34 -23.84 -12.01
CA ARG A 154 21.35 -23.67 -13.07
C ARG A 154 20.76 -23.97 -14.44
N ILE A 155 21.07 -23.14 -15.44
CA ILE A 155 20.75 -23.42 -16.84
C ILE A 155 22.05 -23.58 -17.61
N TYR A 156 22.24 -24.72 -18.24
CA TYR A 156 23.35 -25.02 -19.13
C TYR A 156 22.92 -24.94 -20.61
N ALA A 157 23.85 -24.57 -21.47
CA ALA A 157 23.72 -24.78 -22.91
C ALA A 157 23.87 -26.27 -23.26
N ASN A 158 23.50 -26.64 -24.48
CA ASN A 158 23.62 -28.00 -25.03
C ASN A 158 25.07 -28.57 -24.98
N ASP A 159 26.08 -27.71 -24.97
CA ASP A 159 27.51 -28.03 -24.86
C ASP A 159 28.02 -28.16 -23.42
N GLY A 160 27.13 -27.97 -22.43
CA GLY A 160 27.45 -28.05 -21.00
C GLY A 160 27.95 -26.75 -20.37
N ARG A 161 28.08 -25.65 -21.12
CA ARG A 161 28.50 -24.36 -20.54
C ARG A 161 27.38 -23.73 -19.71
N LEU A 162 27.73 -23.12 -18.57
CA LEU A 162 26.77 -22.45 -17.70
C LEU A 162 26.29 -21.15 -18.33
N LEU A 163 24.98 -21.03 -18.54
CA LEU A 163 24.36 -19.81 -19.03
C LEU A 163 23.99 -18.88 -17.89
N CYS A 164 23.20 -19.34 -16.93
CA CYS A 164 22.81 -18.47 -15.82
C CYS A 164 22.25 -19.21 -14.61
N TYR A 165 22.24 -18.52 -13.48
CA TYR A 165 21.41 -18.86 -12.33
C TYR A 165 20.01 -18.25 -12.46
N CYS A 166 18.97 -19.05 -12.19
CA CYS A 166 17.58 -18.65 -12.32
C CYS A 166 16.68 -19.12 -11.16
N ASP A 167 15.43 -18.65 -11.20
CA ASP A 167 14.37 -19.10 -10.31
C ASP A 167 13.75 -20.40 -10.80
N ARG A 168 13.25 -21.20 -9.86
CA ARG A 168 12.61 -22.49 -10.14
C ARG A 168 11.47 -22.40 -11.17
N ARG A 169 10.66 -21.34 -11.12
CA ARG A 169 9.58 -21.10 -12.10
C ARG A 169 10.09 -20.97 -13.54
N LYS A 170 11.26 -20.36 -13.74
CA LYS A 170 11.86 -20.22 -15.08
C LYS A 170 12.36 -21.59 -15.56
N LEU A 171 12.94 -22.37 -14.66
CA LEU A 171 13.37 -23.74 -14.95
C LEU A 171 12.18 -24.63 -15.35
N GLU A 172 11.10 -24.59 -14.57
CA GLU A 172 9.84 -25.31 -14.84
C GLU A 172 9.22 -24.89 -16.19
N TRP A 173 9.29 -23.61 -16.56
CA TRP A 173 8.81 -23.12 -17.85
C TRP A 173 9.50 -23.77 -19.05
N TYR A 174 10.82 -24.03 -18.96
CA TYR A 174 11.56 -24.72 -20.02
C TYR A 174 11.23 -26.22 -20.06
N LEU A 175 11.11 -26.86 -18.91
CA LEU A 175 10.76 -28.29 -18.82
C LEU A 175 9.36 -28.57 -19.34
N GLN A 176 8.36 -27.77 -18.96
CA GLN A 176 6.96 -27.93 -19.39
C GLN A 176 6.74 -27.74 -20.89
N ARG A 177 7.71 -27.15 -21.59
CA ARG A 177 7.66 -26.89 -23.03
C ARG A 177 8.60 -27.79 -23.84
N ASP A 178 9.18 -28.80 -23.19
CA ASP A 178 10.16 -29.71 -23.79
C ASP A 178 11.33 -28.97 -24.46
N LEU A 179 11.73 -27.82 -23.91
CA LEU A 179 12.85 -27.01 -24.40
C LEU A 179 14.17 -27.31 -23.68
N ALA A 180 14.11 -28.09 -22.60
CA ALA A 180 15.26 -28.44 -21.79
C ALA A 180 15.08 -29.82 -21.14
N LYS A 181 16.18 -30.46 -20.77
CA LYS A 181 16.20 -31.69 -19.96
C LYS A 181 16.79 -31.42 -18.58
N LEU A 182 16.30 -32.15 -17.57
CA LEU A 182 16.87 -32.11 -16.23
C LEU A 182 18.24 -32.80 -16.22
N VAL A 183 19.23 -32.17 -15.58
CA VAL A 183 20.61 -32.68 -15.47
C VAL A 183 20.96 -32.99 -14.01
N ASP A 184 20.48 -32.17 -13.08
CA ASP A 184 20.75 -32.30 -11.64
C ASP A 184 19.49 -31.94 -10.87
N GLU A 185 19.27 -32.59 -9.72
CA GLU A 185 18.07 -32.44 -8.91
C GLU A 185 18.27 -31.47 -7.72
N GLU A 186 19.49 -31.29 -7.19
CA GLU A 186 19.70 -30.43 -6.01
C GLU A 186 21.08 -29.72 -5.97
N PRO A 187 21.16 -28.39 -6.23
CA PRO A 187 20.08 -27.51 -6.70
C PRO A 187 19.70 -27.81 -8.16
N PRO A 188 18.40 -27.74 -8.52
CA PRO A 188 17.90 -28.15 -9.83
C PRO A 188 18.67 -27.48 -10.96
N ALA A 189 19.09 -28.29 -11.93
CA ALA A 189 19.77 -27.82 -13.13
C ALA A 189 19.17 -28.41 -14.39
N ILE A 190 19.01 -27.57 -15.40
CA ILE A 190 18.52 -27.98 -16.72
C ILE A 190 19.54 -27.67 -17.80
N MET A 191 19.52 -28.45 -18.87
CA MET A 191 20.27 -28.21 -20.09
C MET A 191 19.31 -27.94 -21.24
N LEU A 192 19.51 -26.81 -21.92
CA LEU A 192 18.71 -26.44 -23.08
C LEU A 192 18.95 -27.43 -24.23
N LEU A 193 17.90 -27.73 -24.98
CA LEU A 193 17.95 -28.60 -26.17
C LEU A 193 18.22 -27.85 -27.48
N PHE A 194 18.42 -26.52 -27.39
CA PHE A 194 18.65 -25.64 -28.53
C PHE A 194 19.80 -24.68 -28.25
N GLU A 195 20.35 -24.09 -29.30
CA GLU A 195 21.48 -23.15 -29.19
C GLU A 195 20.98 -21.76 -28.72
N PRO A 196 21.46 -21.24 -27.58
CA PRO A 196 21.12 -19.90 -27.13
C PRO A 196 21.80 -18.83 -28.00
N LYS A 197 21.09 -17.73 -28.30
CA LYS A 197 21.65 -16.60 -29.09
C LYS A 197 22.76 -15.80 -28.39
N GLY A 198 22.93 -15.95 -27.08
CA GLY A 198 23.91 -15.17 -26.32
C GLY A 198 24.41 -15.98 -25.13
N ARG A 199 25.72 -15.90 -24.90
CA ARG A 199 26.47 -16.65 -23.91
C ARG A 199 27.18 -15.65 -23.01
N PRO A 200 26.96 -15.66 -21.68
CA PRO A 200 27.53 -14.64 -20.81
C PRO A 200 29.06 -14.65 -20.75
N GLU A 201 29.68 -15.81 -20.96
CA GLU A 201 31.15 -15.94 -21.03
C GLU A 201 31.73 -15.17 -22.23
N ASP A 202 31.10 -15.27 -23.40
CA ASP A 202 31.53 -14.59 -24.62
C ASP A 202 31.30 -13.07 -24.55
N GLU A 203 30.33 -12.64 -23.74
CA GLU A 203 29.99 -11.22 -23.50
C GLU A 203 30.77 -10.60 -22.31
N GLY A 204 31.64 -11.36 -21.64
CA GLY A 204 32.35 -10.91 -20.43
C GLY A 204 31.41 -10.55 -19.26
N ASN A 205 30.24 -11.18 -19.19
CA ASN A 205 29.18 -10.83 -18.25
C ASN A 205 29.06 -11.84 -17.11
N ASP A 206 29.91 -11.66 -16.10
CA ASP A 206 29.97 -12.54 -14.93
C ASP A 206 28.70 -12.49 -14.05
N PHE A 207 27.87 -11.45 -14.19
CA PHE A 207 26.72 -11.23 -13.31
C PHE A 207 25.68 -12.37 -13.37
N TYR A 208 25.51 -13.01 -14.52
CA TYR A 208 24.51 -14.07 -14.70
C TYR A 208 25.00 -15.44 -14.27
N ILE A 209 26.31 -15.67 -14.33
CA ILE A 209 26.97 -16.93 -14.00
C ILE A 209 27.42 -16.99 -12.53
N GLN A 210 27.03 -16.00 -11.72
CA GLN A 210 27.26 -16.02 -10.28
C GLN A 210 25.98 -16.28 -9.49
N SER A 211 26.10 -17.17 -8.49
CA SER A 211 25.04 -17.44 -7.53
C SER A 211 24.81 -16.22 -6.63
N LYS A 212 23.54 -15.97 -6.29
CA LYS A 212 23.12 -14.77 -5.54
C LYS A 212 22.67 -15.15 -4.14
N LYS A 213 23.11 -14.38 -3.15
CA LYS A 213 22.74 -14.57 -1.73
C LYS A 213 21.42 -13.88 -1.43
N ASN A 214 20.55 -14.53 -0.65
CA ASN A 214 19.30 -13.97 -0.18
C ASN A 214 19.52 -13.07 1.04
N ILE A 215 20.21 -11.94 0.84
CA ILE A 215 20.54 -10.97 1.89
C ILE A 215 20.34 -9.55 1.37
N CYS A 216 20.17 -8.60 2.28
CA CYS A 216 20.17 -7.17 1.96
C CYS A 216 21.53 -6.74 1.37
N VAL A 217 21.53 -6.20 0.15
CA VAL A 217 22.76 -5.73 -0.53
C VAL A 217 23.43 -4.55 0.19
N GLY A 218 22.67 -3.81 0.98
CA GLY A 218 23.15 -2.69 1.79
C GLY A 218 23.91 -3.15 3.03
N CYS A 219 23.16 -3.65 4.01
CA CYS A 219 23.69 -3.97 5.34
C CYS A 219 24.10 -5.43 5.54
N GLY A 220 23.65 -6.37 4.70
CA GLY A 220 23.91 -7.81 4.85
C GLY A 220 22.85 -8.57 5.65
N GLU A 221 21.73 -7.94 6.01
CA GLU A 221 20.62 -8.58 6.73
C GLU A 221 20.03 -9.76 5.95
N GLY A 222 19.97 -10.93 6.59
CA GLY A 222 19.48 -12.18 5.99
C GLY A 222 18.12 -12.64 6.51
N ASN A 223 17.60 -12.07 7.60
CA ASN A 223 16.33 -12.52 8.17
C ASN A 223 15.11 -11.93 7.45
N HIS A 224 15.24 -10.68 6.99
CA HIS A 224 14.16 -9.97 6.32
C HIS A 224 14.67 -9.10 5.18
N TYR A 225 14.09 -9.31 4.00
CA TYR A 225 14.45 -8.56 2.80
C TYR A 225 13.25 -8.48 1.85
N LEU A 226 13.29 -7.48 0.98
CA LEU A 226 12.30 -7.15 -0.02
C LEU A 226 12.99 -6.96 -1.38
N ARG A 227 12.28 -7.27 -2.46
CA ARG A 227 12.73 -6.92 -3.82
C ARG A 227 12.55 -5.42 -4.03
N TYR A 228 13.64 -4.70 -4.22
CA TYR A 228 13.66 -3.29 -4.54
C TYR A 228 14.01 -3.08 -6.01
N ARG A 229 13.27 -2.20 -6.68
CA ARG A 229 13.49 -1.82 -8.07
C ARG A 229 14.25 -0.51 -8.09
N ILE A 230 15.51 -0.54 -8.52
CA ILE A 230 16.38 0.64 -8.59
C ILE A 230 15.80 1.69 -9.53
N ILE A 231 15.36 1.24 -10.70
CA ILE A 231 14.68 2.11 -11.68
C ILE A 231 13.18 2.11 -11.37
N PRO A 232 12.57 3.28 -11.09
CA PRO A 232 11.15 3.36 -10.78
C PRO A 232 10.27 2.83 -11.92
N SER A 233 9.21 2.12 -11.54
CA SER A 233 8.30 1.49 -12.51
C SER A 233 7.57 2.49 -13.40
N CYS A 234 7.40 3.74 -12.96
CA CYS A 234 6.79 4.81 -13.75
C CYS A 234 7.58 5.17 -15.02
N TYR A 235 8.91 5.00 -15.02
CA TYR A 235 9.74 5.20 -16.21
C TYR A 235 9.89 3.90 -16.99
N ARG A 236 10.25 2.81 -16.29
CA ARG A 236 10.62 1.54 -16.92
C ARG A 236 9.52 0.92 -17.78
N ILE A 237 8.26 1.18 -17.47
CA ILE A 237 7.14 0.65 -18.26
C ILE A 237 7.16 1.16 -19.71
N HIS A 238 7.74 2.34 -19.95
CA HIS A 238 7.79 3.02 -21.25
C HIS A 238 9.09 2.76 -22.03
N PHE A 239 10.03 2.00 -21.47
CA PHE A 239 11.27 1.65 -22.19
C PHE A 239 10.99 0.70 -23.36
N PRO A 240 11.81 0.75 -24.43
CA PRO A 240 11.82 -0.25 -25.49
C PRO A 240 11.95 -1.68 -24.94
N GLU A 241 11.35 -2.67 -25.61
CA GLU A 241 11.22 -4.03 -25.06
C GLU A 241 12.57 -4.71 -24.78
N HIS A 242 13.57 -4.51 -25.65
CA HIS A 242 14.93 -5.04 -25.48
C HIS A 242 15.70 -4.43 -24.30
N LEU A 243 15.34 -3.21 -23.87
CA LEU A 243 15.88 -2.59 -22.64
C LEU A 243 15.01 -2.87 -21.41
N LYS A 244 13.76 -3.28 -21.62
CA LYS A 244 12.74 -3.49 -20.58
C LYS A 244 12.68 -4.94 -20.07
N SER A 245 12.92 -5.92 -20.92
CA SER A 245 12.77 -7.35 -20.61
C SER A 245 13.80 -7.86 -19.60
N HIS A 246 15.01 -7.27 -19.62
CA HIS A 246 16.12 -7.70 -18.79
C HIS A 246 16.21 -6.89 -17.48
N ARG A 247 15.46 -7.31 -16.45
CA ARG A 247 15.28 -6.54 -15.20
C ARG A 247 16.11 -7.02 -14.01
N SER A 248 16.76 -8.18 -14.10
CA SER A 248 17.44 -8.80 -12.95
C SER A 248 18.58 -7.95 -12.40
N HIS A 249 19.27 -7.18 -13.25
CA HIS A 249 20.33 -6.26 -12.83
C HIS A 249 19.82 -5.15 -11.91
N ASP A 250 18.63 -4.62 -12.15
CA ASP A 250 18.09 -3.48 -11.39
C ASP A 250 17.10 -3.90 -10.29
N ILE A 251 17.01 -5.20 -10.01
CA ILE A 251 16.21 -5.74 -8.92
C ILE A 251 17.15 -6.33 -7.88
N VAL A 252 17.26 -5.63 -6.75
CA VAL A 252 18.14 -5.99 -5.63
C VAL A 252 17.32 -6.31 -4.39
N LEU A 253 17.92 -7.06 -3.46
CA LEU A 253 17.30 -7.35 -2.17
C LEU A 253 17.76 -6.32 -1.14
N VAL A 254 16.82 -5.73 -0.40
CA VAL A 254 17.10 -4.78 0.69
C VAL A 254 16.21 -5.08 1.90
N CYS A 255 16.71 -4.86 3.11
CA CYS A 255 15.87 -4.90 4.32
C CYS A 255 14.92 -3.69 4.37
N VAL A 256 14.03 -3.64 5.36
CA VAL A 256 13.07 -2.53 5.50
C VAL A 256 13.77 -1.19 5.69
N ASP A 257 14.85 -1.15 6.47
CA ASP A 257 15.59 0.09 6.74
C ASP A 257 16.33 0.61 5.51
N CYS A 258 17.01 -0.28 4.78
CA CYS A 258 17.65 0.07 3.52
C CYS A 258 16.60 0.44 2.46
N HIS A 259 15.43 -0.20 2.47
CA HIS A 259 14.34 0.16 1.58
C HIS A 259 13.87 1.60 1.82
N GLU A 260 13.66 2.01 3.07
CA GLU A 260 13.25 3.38 3.40
C GLU A 260 14.27 4.41 2.93
N LYS A 261 15.57 4.16 3.18
CA LYS A 261 16.66 5.03 2.70
C LYS A 261 16.69 5.14 1.18
N ALA A 262 16.65 4.00 0.48
CA ALA A 262 16.67 3.94 -0.97
C ALA A 262 15.44 4.64 -1.57
N HIS A 263 14.26 4.40 -0.99
CA HIS A 263 13.02 5.01 -1.44
C HIS A 263 13.02 6.52 -1.22
N SER A 264 13.48 7.01 -0.07
CA SER A 264 13.61 8.45 0.20
C SER A 264 14.53 9.13 -0.81
N ALA A 265 15.70 8.52 -1.10
CA ALA A 265 16.63 9.02 -2.11
C ALA A 265 16.01 9.00 -3.52
N ALA A 266 15.31 7.92 -3.87
CA ALA A 266 14.63 7.79 -5.15
C ALA A 266 13.53 8.85 -5.35
N GLU A 267 12.71 9.14 -4.33
CA GLU A 267 11.70 10.20 -4.41
C GLU A 267 12.32 11.59 -4.52
N LYS A 268 13.41 11.87 -3.79
CA LYS A 268 14.17 13.12 -3.96
C LYS A 268 14.72 13.27 -5.37
N TYR A 269 15.28 12.20 -5.93
CA TYR A 269 15.81 12.22 -7.29
C TYR A 269 14.70 12.35 -8.34
N LYS A 270 13.53 11.74 -8.13
CA LYS A 270 12.36 11.91 -9.00
C LYS A 270 11.94 13.39 -9.12
N LYS A 271 11.99 14.13 -8.01
CA LYS A 271 11.74 15.58 -8.01
C LYS A 271 12.81 16.33 -8.83
N LYS A 272 14.09 15.95 -8.71
CA LYS A 272 15.16 16.53 -9.54
C LYS A 272 14.94 16.28 -11.03
N VAL A 273 14.57 15.06 -11.42
CA VAL A 273 14.22 14.71 -12.81
C VAL A 273 13.07 15.59 -13.30
N ALA A 274 12.02 15.79 -12.50
CA ALA A 274 10.93 16.69 -12.87
C ALA A 274 11.37 18.14 -13.11
N SER A 275 12.27 18.66 -12.28
CA SER A 275 12.84 20.00 -12.47
C SER A 275 13.77 20.07 -13.69
N GLU A 276 14.61 19.07 -13.90
CA GLU A 276 15.61 19.01 -14.97
C GLU A 276 14.98 18.96 -16.36
N PHE A 277 13.98 18.10 -16.55
CA PHE A 277 13.26 17.99 -17.82
C PHE A 277 12.11 19.00 -17.93
N ALA A 278 11.87 19.82 -16.89
CA ALA A 278 10.71 20.71 -16.77
C ALA A 278 9.35 20.00 -16.99
N ILE A 279 9.25 18.72 -16.59
CA ILE A 279 8.04 17.90 -16.70
C ILE A 279 7.47 17.66 -15.30
N PRO A 280 6.28 18.20 -14.96
CA PRO A 280 5.72 18.09 -13.61
C PRO A 280 5.42 16.63 -13.24
N LEU A 281 5.60 16.28 -11.96
CA LEU A 281 5.34 14.92 -11.44
C LEU A 281 3.86 14.53 -11.43
N PHE A 282 2.99 15.53 -11.46
CA PHE A 282 1.54 15.39 -11.42
C PHE A 282 0.94 16.15 -12.59
N VAL A 283 -0.08 15.56 -13.20
CA VAL A 283 -0.79 16.16 -14.32
C VAL A 283 -1.54 17.41 -13.83
N GLN A 284 -1.21 18.57 -14.39
CA GLN A 284 -1.88 19.85 -14.10
C GLN A 284 -3.07 20.15 -15.03
N LYS A 285 -3.25 19.37 -16.10
CA LYS A 285 -4.28 19.59 -17.10
C LYS A 285 -4.88 18.26 -17.55
N VAL A 286 -6.13 18.00 -17.14
CA VAL A 286 -7.03 17.17 -17.93
C VAL A 286 -7.79 18.18 -18.80
N VAL A 287 -7.28 18.46 -20.00
CA VAL A 287 -8.12 19.11 -21.02
C VAL A 287 -8.91 17.97 -21.64
N ASP A 288 -10.23 18.03 -21.53
CA ASP A 288 -11.13 17.10 -22.21
C ASP A 288 -10.85 17.18 -23.72
N SER A 289 -10.64 16.02 -24.33
CA SER A 289 -10.18 15.86 -25.73
C SER A 289 -11.23 16.24 -26.79
N ASN A 290 -12.06 17.26 -26.58
CA ASN A 290 -13.14 17.62 -27.49
C ASN A 290 -13.08 19.04 -28.09
N GLU A 291 -11.99 19.79 -27.91
CA GLU A 291 -11.82 21.06 -28.63
C GLU A 291 -10.45 21.11 -29.33
N GLU A 292 -10.40 20.54 -30.54
CA GLU A 292 -9.47 20.99 -31.55
C GLU A 292 -9.83 22.43 -31.92
N SER A 293 -9.07 23.39 -31.40
CA SER A 293 -8.90 24.67 -32.08
C SER A 293 -7.41 24.92 -32.25
N HIS A 294 -7.05 24.97 -33.53
CA HIS A 294 -5.77 25.43 -34.04
C HIS A 294 -5.38 26.76 -33.40
N ASP A 295 -4.17 26.84 -32.84
CA ASP A 295 -3.37 28.04 -33.05
C ASP A 295 -1.87 27.73 -33.00
N GLU A 296 -1.23 27.86 -34.16
CA GLU A 296 0.21 27.91 -34.30
C GLU A 296 0.68 29.31 -33.90
N SER A 297 1.18 29.49 -32.68
CA SER A 297 2.20 30.52 -32.43
C SER A 297 2.88 30.40 -31.07
N GLY A 298 4.20 30.28 -31.16
CA GLY A 298 5.21 30.83 -30.27
C GLY A 298 4.86 31.24 -28.84
N THR A 299 5.57 30.62 -27.90
CA THR A 299 6.18 31.31 -26.75
C THR A 299 5.25 32.08 -25.81
N SER A 300 4.62 31.36 -24.88
CA SER A 300 4.52 31.83 -23.49
C SER A 300 4.40 30.64 -22.52
N PHE A 301 5.54 30.02 -22.22
CA PHE A 301 5.68 29.20 -21.01
C PHE A 301 5.87 30.16 -19.84
N MET A 302 4.75 30.71 -19.36
CA MET A 302 4.73 31.43 -18.09
C MET A 302 5.17 30.47 -16.99
N LYS A 303 6.29 30.81 -16.35
CA LYS A 303 6.77 30.22 -15.09
C LYS A 303 5.62 30.23 -14.08
N LEU A 304 4.95 29.09 -13.89
CA LEU A 304 4.13 28.86 -12.71
C LEU A 304 4.88 27.92 -11.77
N ALA A 305 5.22 28.47 -10.61
CA ALA A 305 5.85 27.77 -9.51
C ALA A 305 5.06 26.50 -9.11
N ASP A 306 5.81 25.43 -8.85
CA ASP A 306 5.47 24.24 -8.05
C ASP A 306 4.01 24.14 -7.56
N GLY A 307 3.08 23.80 -8.46
CA GLY A 307 1.65 24.05 -8.23
C GLY A 307 0.69 22.93 -8.65
N GLY A 308 1.13 21.67 -8.73
CA GLY A 308 0.22 20.53 -8.95
C GLY A 308 -0.38 20.02 -7.63
N VAL A 309 -1.66 19.60 -7.63
CA VAL A 309 -2.29 18.96 -6.47
C VAL A 309 -1.94 17.48 -6.44
N SER A 310 -1.56 16.95 -5.28
CA SER A 310 -1.22 15.52 -5.19
C SER A 310 -2.49 14.65 -5.33
N PRO A 311 -2.42 13.45 -5.96
CA PRO A 311 -3.57 12.56 -6.07
C PRO A 311 -4.18 12.13 -4.73
N LEU A 312 -3.42 12.19 -3.63
CA LEU A 312 -3.97 11.91 -2.30
C LEU A 312 -4.76 13.10 -1.76
N GLU A 313 -4.24 14.31 -1.92
CA GLU A 313 -4.89 15.55 -1.51
C GLU A 313 -6.17 15.78 -2.31
N LEU A 314 -6.11 15.60 -3.64
CA LEU A 314 -7.26 15.68 -4.53
C LEU A 314 -8.39 14.72 -4.10
N ARG A 315 -8.05 13.46 -3.82
CA ARG A 315 -9.04 12.45 -3.38
C ARG A 315 -9.60 12.74 -2.00
N THR A 316 -8.75 13.21 -1.08
CA THR A 316 -9.18 13.56 0.28
C THR A 316 -10.16 14.73 0.22
N ALA A 317 -9.86 15.75 -0.60
CA ALA A 317 -10.74 16.89 -0.84
C ALA A 317 -12.05 16.47 -1.50
N ALA A 318 -12.00 15.73 -2.61
CA ALA A 318 -13.17 15.24 -3.31
C ALA A 318 -14.06 14.34 -2.43
N MET A 319 -13.46 13.42 -1.67
CA MET A 319 -14.21 12.55 -0.75
C MET A 319 -14.89 13.33 0.37
N ALA A 320 -14.21 14.34 0.93
CA ALA A 320 -14.76 15.17 1.99
C ALA A 320 -15.93 16.02 1.48
N LEU A 321 -15.81 16.59 0.28
CA LEU A 321 -16.88 17.34 -0.39
C LEU A 321 -18.10 16.45 -0.69
N LEU A 322 -17.89 15.24 -1.24
CA LEU A 322 -18.99 14.31 -1.56
C LEU A 322 -19.71 13.76 -0.32
N ARG A 323 -18.99 13.47 0.77
CA ARG A 323 -19.58 12.86 1.97
C ARG A 323 -20.15 13.85 2.97
N HIS A 324 -19.52 15.02 3.09
CA HIS A 324 -19.77 15.96 4.17
C HIS A 324 -20.06 17.38 3.68
N GLY A 325 -20.07 17.62 2.36
CA GLY A 325 -20.31 18.94 1.77
C GLY A 325 -21.49 19.72 2.39
N PRO A 326 -22.68 19.10 2.57
CA PRO A 326 -23.84 19.80 3.14
C PRO A 326 -23.71 20.16 4.64
N ARG A 327 -22.87 19.44 5.40
CA ARG A 327 -22.69 19.62 6.85
C ARG A 327 -21.41 20.41 7.18
N MET A 328 -20.60 20.73 6.18
CA MET A 328 -19.27 21.33 6.33
C MET A 328 -19.34 22.86 6.43
N PRO A 329 -18.52 23.51 7.28
CA PRO A 329 -18.41 24.97 7.31
C PRO A 329 -18.05 25.55 5.94
N ALA A 330 -18.66 26.69 5.58
CA ALA A 330 -18.53 27.30 4.25
C ALA A 330 -17.06 27.57 3.86
N GLN A 331 -16.27 28.11 4.79
CA GLN A 331 -14.83 28.35 4.59
C GLN A 331 -14.08 27.08 4.21
N ARG A 332 -14.32 25.97 4.92
CA ARG A 332 -13.63 24.69 4.65
C ARG A 332 -14.09 24.04 3.35
N CYS A 333 -15.37 24.21 2.99
CA CYS A 333 -15.91 23.74 1.72
C CYS A 333 -15.25 24.48 0.54
N GLU A 334 -15.07 25.80 0.66
CA GLU A 334 -14.43 26.63 -0.34
C GLU A 334 -12.94 26.29 -0.52
N GLU A 335 -12.19 26.12 0.57
CA GLU A 335 -10.79 25.63 0.52
C GLU A 335 -10.65 24.30 -0.23
N LEU A 336 -11.52 23.32 0.06
CA LEU A 336 -11.46 22.01 -0.61
C LEU A 336 -11.91 22.09 -2.07
N LYS A 337 -12.84 22.99 -2.40
CA LYS A 337 -13.21 23.28 -3.79
C LYS A 337 -12.05 23.92 -4.53
N GLU A 338 -11.31 24.86 -3.93
CA GLU A 338 -10.12 25.46 -4.56
C GLU A 338 -9.05 24.41 -4.87
N VAL A 339 -8.83 23.44 -3.98
CA VAL A 339 -7.92 22.31 -4.24
C VAL A 339 -8.35 21.51 -5.48
N VAL A 340 -9.65 21.22 -5.63
CA VAL A 340 -10.14 20.50 -6.81
C VAL A 340 -10.10 21.40 -8.05
N LYS A 341 -10.43 22.70 -7.95
CA LYS A 341 -10.36 23.67 -9.05
C LYS A 341 -8.94 23.78 -9.58
N LYS A 342 -7.95 23.82 -8.69
CA LYS A 342 -6.53 23.87 -9.03
C LYS A 342 -6.08 22.67 -9.86
N TYR A 343 -6.70 21.49 -9.68
CA TYR A 343 -6.45 20.31 -10.49
C TYR A 343 -7.12 20.37 -11.88
N TYR A 344 -8.34 20.91 -11.96
CA TYR A 344 -9.10 21.09 -13.21
C TYR A 344 -8.84 22.44 -13.91
N GLY A 345 -7.71 23.09 -13.63
CA GLY A 345 -7.33 24.34 -14.32
C GLY A 345 -8.22 25.55 -14.03
N GLY A 346 -8.94 25.56 -12.90
CA GLY A 346 -9.75 26.68 -12.45
C GLY A 346 -11.21 26.68 -12.90
N ARG A 347 -11.66 25.65 -13.63
CA ARG A 347 -13.07 25.53 -14.07
C ARG A 347 -14.04 25.35 -12.90
N GLU A 348 -15.32 25.65 -13.12
CA GLU A 348 -16.37 25.30 -12.16
C GLU A 348 -16.49 23.78 -12.03
N ILE A 349 -16.54 23.30 -10.79
CA ILE A 349 -16.49 21.86 -10.50
C ILE A 349 -17.91 21.30 -10.49
N SER A 350 -18.17 20.32 -11.35
CA SER A 350 -19.40 19.52 -11.30
C SER A 350 -19.31 18.40 -10.25
N GLU A 351 -20.43 17.80 -9.87
CA GLU A 351 -20.42 16.62 -9.00
C GLU A 351 -19.69 15.43 -9.66
N GLU A 352 -19.80 15.30 -10.98
CA GLU A 352 -19.07 14.30 -11.78
C GLU A 352 -17.55 14.51 -11.72
N ASP A 353 -17.09 15.77 -11.71
CA ASP A 353 -15.68 16.11 -11.53
C ASP A 353 -15.16 15.69 -10.15
N LEU A 354 -15.98 15.79 -9.10
CA LEU A 354 -15.61 15.29 -7.77
C LEU A 354 -15.51 13.75 -7.76
N GLU A 355 -16.42 13.06 -8.45
CA GLU A 355 -16.36 11.60 -8.58
C GLU A 355 -15.13 11.15 -9.38
N ASN A 356 -14.80 11.85 -10.47
CA ASN A 356 -13.62 11.60 -11.28
C ASN A 356 -12.34 11.87 -10.49
N ALA A 357 -12.28 12.97 -9.74
CA ALA A 357 -11.18 13.31 -8.83
C ALA A 357 -10.93 12.21 -7.78
N LEU A 358 -11.98 11.55 -7.29
CA LEU A 358 -11.86 10.43 -6.36
C LEU A 358 -11.14 9.21 -6.99
N LEU A 359 -11.30 9.00 -8.30
CA LEU A 359 -10.73 7.88 -9.03
C LEU A 359 -9.29 8.11 -9.50
N VAL A 360 -8.80 9.37 -9.44
CA VAL A 360 -7.43 9.74 -9.81
C VAL A 360 -6.43 9.02 -8.90
N GLY A 361 -5.40 8.42 -9.49
CA GLY A 361 -4.37 7.66 -8.78
C GLY A 361 -4.76 6.24 -8.29
N MET A 362 -6.02 5.80 -8.42
CA MET A 362 -6.46 4.46 -7.95
C MET A 362 -6.17 3.34 -8.96
N SER A 363 -5.50 2.26 -8.53
CA SER A 363 -5.30 1.06 -9.32
C SER A 363 -6.63 0.40 -9.76
N PRO A 364 -6.64 -0.42 -10.83
CA PRO A 364 -7.85 -1.14 -11.27
C PRO A 364 -8.49 -2.02 -10.19
N HIS A 365 -7.68 -2.55 -9.26
CA HIS A 365 -8.17 -3.32 -8.12
C HIS A 365 -8.82 -2.42 -7.06
N GLU A 366 -8.24 -1.26 -6.76
CA GLU A 366 -8.82 -0.28 -5.84
C GLU A 366 -10.13 0.29 -6.36
N LYS A 367 -10.22 0.58 -7.66
CA LYS A 367 -11.47 0.99 -8.32
C LYS A 367 -12.56 -0.08 -8.13
N ARG A 368 -12.26 -1.35 -8.43
CA ARG A 368 -13.20 -2.47 -8.20
C ARG A 368 -13.64 -2.57 -6.73
N ARG A 369 -12.71 -2.42 -5.79
CA ARG A 369 -13.03 -2.44 -4.35
C ARG A 369 -13.91 -1.27 -3.92
N LEU A 370 -13.70 -0.08 -4.48
CA LEU A 370 -14.52 1.10 -4.22
C LEU A 370 -15.93 0.92 -4.76
N HIS A 371 -16.09 0.45 -6.01
CA HIS A 371 -17.39 0.13 -6.59
C HIS A 371 -18.12 -0.94 -5.77
N LYS A 372 -17.43 -1.99 -5.31
CA LYS A 372 -18.02 -3.02 -4.43
C LYS A 372 -18.50 -2.43 -3.09
N LYS A 373 -17.79 -1.44 -2.53
CA LYS A 373 -18.22 -0.73 -1.31
C LYS A 373 -19.41 0.22 -1.57
N LYS A 374 -19.43 0.95 -2.69
CA LYS A 374 -20.57 1.80 -3.10
C LYS A 374 -21.84 0.97 -3.36
N GLY A 375 -21.71 -0.22 -3.94
CA GLY A 375 -22.84 -1.14 -4.17
C GLY A 375 -23.45 -1.75 -2.90
N LEU A 376 -22.67 -1.87 -1.81
CA LEU A 376 -23.16 -2.38 -0.53
C LEU A 376 -23.96 -1.35 0.28
N SER A 377 -23.80 -0.04 0.01
CA SER A 377 -24.53 1.02 0.73
C SER A 377 -25.94 1.28 0.21
N LEU A 378 -26.26 0.89 -1.04
CA LEU A 378 -27.59 1.09 -1.63
C LEU A 378 -28.62 0.03 -1.21
N ASN A 379 -28.18 -1.11 -0.66
CA ASN A 379 -29.06 -2.24 -0.32
C ASN A 379 -29.60 -2.25 1.13
N ARG A 380 -29.57 -1.12 1.86
CA ARG A 380 -30.20 -1.04 3.20
C ARG A 380 -31.61 -0.42 3.23
N ASN A 381 -32.11 0.14 2.12
CA ASN A 381 -33.39 0.87 2.11
C ASN A 381 -34.45 0.35 1.12
N SER A 382 -34.49 -0.95 0.84
CA SER A 382 -35.65 -1.55 0.15
C SER A 382 -35.81 -3.03 0.52
N LEU A 383 -36.47 -3.29 1.64
CA LEU A 383 -37.13 -4.56 1.91
C LEU A 383 -38.58 -4.46 1.44
N SER A 384 -38.90 -5.09 0.30
CA SER A 384 -40.24 -5.60 0.01
C SER A 384 -40.17 -6.80 -0.94
N PHE A 385 -40.32 -7.98 -0.33
CA PHE A 385 -40.78 -9.28 -0.84
C PHE A 385 -40.90 -9.50 -2.37
N LYS A 386 -40.28 -10.58 -2.87
CA LYS A 386 -40.93 -11.89 -3.13
C LYS A 386 -39.90 -13.02 -3.30
N LYS A 387 -40.28 -14.21 -2.84
CA LYS A 387 -39.58 -15.51 -2.89
C LYS A 387 -39.77 -16.20 -4.25
N ASP A 388 -38.76 -16.97 -4.68
CA ASP A 388 -38.82 -18.40 -5.07
C ASP A 388 -37.38 -18.86 -5.38
N GLU A 389 -36.74 -19.67 -4.53
CA GLU A 389 -36.69 -21.15 -4.50
C GLU A 389 -35.97 -21.81 -5.69
N GLY A 390 -34.83 -22.47 -5.39
CA GLY A 390 -34.16 -23.38 -6.32
C GLY A 390 -32.67 -23.68 -6.06
N LYS A 391 -32.40 -24.62 -5.13
CA LYS A 391 -31.24 -25.56 -5.07
C LYS A 391 -29.79 -25.06 -4.92
N ASN A 392 -29.30 -25.21 -3.69
CA ASN A 392 -28.16 -26.05 -3.23
C ASN A 392 -26.91 -26.31 -4.11
N ASP A 393 -25.78 -26.17 -3.41
CA ASP A 393 -24.48 -26.87 -3.54
C ASP A 393 -23.31 -26.07 -4.14
N LEU A 394 -22.45 -25.56 -3.25
CA LEU A 394 -21.11 -25.04 -3.56
C LEU A 394 -20.11 -25.73 -2.61
N GLU A 395 -19.59 -26.85 -3.08
CA GLU A 395 -18.32 -27.42 -2.64
C GLU A 395 -17.14 -26.62 -3.21
N ASP A 396 -16.06 -26.56 -2.44
CA ASP A 396 -14.75 -26.01 -2.78
C ASP A 396 -14.18 -26.65 -4.05
N VAL A 397 -13.90 -25.85 -5.09
CA VAL A 397 -13.09 -26.26 -6.25
C VAL A 397 -12.11 -25.15 -6.63
N ASP A 398 -10.84 -25.54 -6.65
CA ASP A 398 -9.67 -24.82 -7.15
C ASP A 398 -9.84 -24.22 -8.56
N PRO A 399 -9.22 -23.08 -8.88
CA PRO A 399 -9.13 -22.63 -10.26
C PRO A 399 -7.97 -23.35 -10.97
N ASN A 400 -8.33 -24.39 -11.73
CA ASN A 400 -7.51 -24.96 -12.80
C ASN A 400 -7.15 -23.87 -13.85
N PRO A 401 -5.95 -23.87 -14.46
CA PRO A 401 -5.46 -22.81 -15.32
C PRO A 401 -5.77 -23.16 -16.77
N ASN A 402 -6.97 -22.83 -17.22
CA ASN A 402 -7.30 -22.78 -18.65
C ASN A 402 -8.36 -21.71 -18.87
N GLY A 403 -7.90 -20.46 -18.88
CA GLY A 403 -8.67 -19.30 -19.28
C GLY A 403 -7.78 -18.41 -20.12
N SER A 404 -8.00 -18.45 -21.43
CA SER A 404 -7.45 -17.55 -22.44
C SER A 404 -7.40 -16.11 -21.91
N VAL A 405 -6.20 -15.67 -21.52
CA VAL A 405 -5.94 -14.25 -21.26
C VAL A 405 -5.70 -13.63 -22.62
N PHE A 406 -6.77 -13.13 -23.24
CA PHE A 406 -6.67 -12.18 -24.33
C PHE A 406 -5.77 -11.03 -23.90
N ALA A 407 -4.55 -11.04 -24.43
CA ALA A 407 -3.62 -9.93 -24.40
C ALA A 407 -4.20 -8.83 -25.29
N THR A 408 -5.10 -8.02 -24.74
CA THR A 408 -5.39 -6.69 -25.29
C THR A 408 -4.23 -5.78 -24.93
N CYS A 409 -3.21 -5.80 -25.78
CA CYS A 409 -2.26 -4.70 -25.90
C CYS A 409 -3.01 -3.54 -26.56
N SER A 410 -3.85 -2.85 -25.78
CA SER A 410 -4.28 -1.51 -26.12
C SER A 410 -3.85 -0.57 -25.00
N SER A 411 -3.35 0.57 -25.44
CA SER A 411 -2.90 1.79 -24.78
C SER A 411 -3.77 2.27 -23.59
N LYS A 412 -3.89 1.47 -22.52
CA LYS A 412 -4.27 1.99 -21.20
C LYS A 412 -3.07 2.74 -20.62
N LEU A 413 -2.86 3.96 -21.11
CA LEU A 413 -2.06 4.96 -20.43
C LEU A 413 -2.49 4.94 -18.95
N SER A 414 -1.60 4.55 -18.05
CA SER A 414 -1.86 4.67 -16.62
C SER A 414 -1.94 6.17 -16.30
N LEU A 415 -3.14 6.75 -16.40
CA LEU A 415 -3.50 8.12 -15.97
C LEU A 415 -3.39 8.31 -14.44
N LEU A 416 -2.63 7.45 -13.76
CA LEU A 416 -2.63 7.29 -12.33
C LEU A 416 -1.18 7.33 -11.82
N GLY A 417 -0.92 8.22 -10.86
CA GLY A 417 0.41 8.45 -10.30
C GLY A 417 1.37 9.14 -11.28
N HIS A 418 2.67 8.90 -11.13
CA HIS A 418 3.72 9.49 -11.99
C HIS A 418 3.82 8.84 -13.39
N GLY A 419 2.81 8.09 -13.83
CA GLY A 419 2.79 7.39 -15.13
C GLY A 419 2.95 8.33 -16.33
N PRO A 420 2.17 9.42 -16.43
CA PRO A 420 2.29 10.41 -17.51
C PRO A 420 3.65 11.12 -17.52
N HIS A 421 4.11 11.57 -16.33
CA HIS A 421 5.45 12.13 -16.16
C HIS A 421 6.53 11.17 -16.67
N GLY A 422 6.45 9.90 -16.26
CA GLY A 422 7.41 8.89 -16.68
C GLY A 422 7.40 8.62 -18.17
N LYS A 423 6.24 8.73 -18.83
CA LYS A 423 6.12 8.59 -20.29
C LYS A 423 6.82 9.75 -20.98
N GLN A 424 6.49 10.98 -20.62
CA GLN A 424 7.04 12.18 -21.24
C GLN A 424 8.57 12.27 -21.09
N VAL A 425 9.11 11.90 -19.92
CA VAL A 425 10.57 11.85 -19.72
C VAL A 425 11.21 10.83 -20.64
N VAL A 426 10.64 9.62 -20.76
CA VAL A 426 11.21 8.57 -21.61
C VAL A 426 11.09 8.91 -23.10
N ASP A 427 9.95 9.47 -23.53
CA ASP A 427 9.75 9.92 -24.91
C ASP A 427 10.76 11.04 -25.26
N PHE A 428 11.01 11.97 -24.33
CA PHE A 428 12.04 13.01 -24.51
C PHE A 428 13.44 12.40 -24.65
N LEU A 429 13.83 11.49 -23.75
CA LEU A 429 15.14 10.83 -23.81
C LEU A 429 15.35 10.08 -25.13
N LEU A 430 14.34 9.35 -25.59
CA LEU A 430 14.40 8.63 -26.86
C LEU A 430 14.47 9.57 -28.06
N LYS A 431 13.78 10.70 -28.01
CA LYS A 431 13.76 11.69 -29.10
C LYS A 431 15.10 12.42 -29.23
N GLU A 432 15.66 12.91 -28.13
CA GLU A 432 16.84 13.77 -28.14
C GLU A 432 18.16 12.98 -28.14
N HIS A 433 18.18 11.81 -27.48
CA HIS A 433 19.39 11.05 -27.19
C HIS A 433 19.30 9.56 -27.55
N GLY A 434 18.19 9.13 -28.17
CA GLY A 434 17.99 7.73 -28.55
C GLY A 434 18.03 6.76 -27.36
N GLU A 435 18.45 5.53 -27.65
CA GLU A 435 18.59 4.47 -26.63
C GLU A 435 19.73 4.76 -25.64
N ASP A 436 20.73 5.54 -26.06
CA ASP A 436 21.86 5.93 -25.22
C ASP A 436 21.40 6.83 -24.06
N GLY A 437 20.45 7.73 -24.32
CA GLY A 437 19.82 8.54 -23.26
C GLY A 437 19.08 7.71 -22.22
N VAL A 438 18.37 6.64 -22.65
CA VAL A 438 17.70 5.71 -21.72
C VAL A 438 18.72 4.93 -20.89
N ARG A 439 19.83 4.52 -21.51
CA ARG A 439 20.93 3.83 -20.81
C ARG A 439 21.56 4.74 -19.76
N GLU A 440 21.93 5.96 -20.11
CA GLU A 440 22.49 6.94 -19.18
C GLU A 440 21.50 7.25 -18.04
N PHE A 441 20.22 7.40 -18.36
CA PHE A 441 19.17 7.57 -17.36
C PHE A 441 19.15 6.41 -16.36
N CYS A 442 19.27 5.16 -16.82
CA CYS A 442 19.37 3.99 -15.94
C CYS A 442 20.63 4.02 -15.07
N GLN A 443 21.78 4.41 -15.63
CA GLN A 443 23.03 4.55 -14.90
C GLN A 443 22.90 5.59 -13.78
N ARG A 444 22.26 6.73 -14.05
CA ARG A 444 22.01 7.77 -13.03
C ARG A 444 21.12 7.25 -11.88
N TRP A 445 20.09 6.45 -12.16
CA TRP A 445 19.28 5.82 -11.10
C TRP A 445 20.07 4.81 -10.27
N ARG A 446 20.94 4.01 -10.91
CA ARG A 446 21.85 3.09 -10.21
C ARG A 446 22.84 3.84 -9.34
N GLN A 447 23.37 4.95 -9.83
CA GLN A 447 24.28 5.81 -9.08
C GLN A 447 23.60 6.37 -7.81
N VAL A 448 22.37 6.90 -7.95
CA VAL A 448 21.57 7.36 -6.79
C VAL A 448 21.37 6.26 -5.76
N PHE A 449 21.13 5.02 -6.19
CA PHE A 449 21.00 3.88 -5.29
C PHE A 449 22.32 3.58 -4.55
N VAL A 450 23.44 3.54 -5.27
CA VAL A 450 24.77 3.28 -4.70
C VAL A 450 25.16 4.37 -3.69
N GLU A 451 24.96 5.63 -4.03
CA GLU A 451 25.23 6.77 -3.15
C GLU A 451 24.32 6.80 -1.92
N ALA A 452 23.06 6.39 -2.04
CA ALA A 452 22.14 6.40 -0.92
C ALA A 452 22.41 5.24 0.06
N ILE A 453 22.75 4.06 -0.46
CA ILE A 453 22.80 2.82 0.32
C ILE A 453 24.22 2.40 0.69
N HIS A 454 25.23 2.82 -0.06
CA HIS A 454 26.62 2.37 0.08
C HIS A 454 26.69 0.83 0.19
N PRO A 455 26.19 0.10 -0.81
CA PRO A 455 25.98 -1.33 -0.70
C PRO A 455 27.30 -2.09 -0.58
N ARG A 456 27.33 -3.06 0.35
CA ARG A 456 28.52 -3.90 0.64
C ARG A 456 28.40 -5.32 0.12
N PHE A 457 27.20 -5.73 -0.31
CA PHE A 457 26.86 -7.10 -0.67
C PHE A 457 26.14 -7.18 -2.02
N LEU A 458 26.49 -6.30 -2.97
CA LEU A 458 26.01 -6.45 -4.35
C LEU A 458 26.53 -7.76 -4.95
N PRO A 459 25.76 -8.41 -5.85
CA PRO A 459 26.26 -9.55 -6.61
C PRO A 459 27.50 -9.16 -7.41
N GLY A 460 28.46 -10.07 -7.57
CA GLY A 460 29.60 -9.81 -8.45
C GLY A 460 29.14 -9.66 -9.90
N GLY A 461 29.88 -8.86 -10.67
CA GLY A 461 29.48 -8.40 -11.99
C GLY A 461 28.37 -7.33 -11.99
N TRP A 462 27.82 -6.95 -10.82
CA TRP A 462 26.90 -5.82 -10.76
C TRP A 462 27.69 -4.51 -10.89
N ASP A 463 27.31 -3.67 -11.84
CA ASP A 463 27.91 -2.35 -12.03
C ASP A 463 26.83 -1.29 -12.31
N VAL A 464 27.24 -0.02 -12.22
CA VAL A 464 26.37 1.10 -12.60
C VAL A 464 26.19 1.15 -14.12
N THR A 465 27.24 0.81 -14.86
CA THR A 465 27.38 0.99 -16.31
C THR A 465 26.68 -0.06 -17.18
N HIS A 466 26.11 -1.12 -16.59
CA HIS A 466 25.50 -2.24 -17.30
C HIS A 466 24.61 -1.80 -18.45
N SER A 467 24.89 -2.31 -19.64
CA SER A 467 24.16 -1.91 -20.86
C SER A 467 22.68 -2.31 -20.78
N GLY A 468 22.36 -3.42 -20.12
CA GLY A 468 21.01 -3.97 -20.04
C GLY A 468 20.43 -4.43 -21.38
N ARG A 469 21.20 -4.36 -22.46
CA ARG A 469 20.80 -4.74 -23.82
C ARG A 469 20.92 -6.24 -23.99
N ARG A 470 19.94 -6.85 -24.65
CA ARG A 470 19.99 -8.28 -25.00
C ARG A 470 19.25 -8.55 -26.30
N GLU A 471 19.71 -9.56 -27.02
CA GLU A 471 18.98 -10.15 -28.11
C GLU A 471 18.00 -11.26 -27.64
N PHE A 472 16.94 -11.47 -28.41
CA PHE A 472 15.91 -12.44 -28.09
C PHE A 472 16.09 -13.72 -28.91
N GLY A 473 16.25 -14.83 -28.19
CA GLY A 473 16.26 -16.18 -28.77
C GLY A 473 14.90 -16.55 -29.39
N ASP A 474 14.89 -17.58 -30.23
CA ASP A 474 13.72 -17.92 -31.03
C ASP A 474 12.51 -18.34 -30.21
N TYR A 475 12.73 -18.90 -29.02
CA TYR A 475 11.65 -19.26 -28.08
C TYR A 475 11.30 -18.14 -27.08
N SER A 476 11.89 -16.95 -27.21
CA SER A 476 11.60 -15.84 -26.30
C SER A 476 10.21 -15.27 -26.55
N VAL A 477 9.44 -15.06 -25.48
CA VAL A 477 8.13 -14.36 -25.53
C VAL A 477 8.28 -12.90 -26.02
N TYR A 478 9.49 -12.36 -25.95
CA TYR A 478 9.80 -11.00 -26.39
C TYR A 478 10.37 -10.93 -27.82
N ASN A 479 10.57 -12.07 -28.48
CA ASN A 479 11.01 -12.09 -29.87
C ASN A 479 9.92 -11.47 -30.77
N PRO A 480 10.22 -10.42 -31.56
CA PRO A 480 9.28 -9.81 -32.48
C PRO A 480 8.62 -10.82 -33.43
N ALA A 481 9.36 -11.83 -33.90
CA ALA A 481 8.83 -12.88 -34.77
C ALA A 481 7.70 -13.71 -34.13
N ASN A 482 7.79 -13.94 -32.82
CA ASN A 482 6.76 -14.67 -32.06
C ASN A 482 5.54 -13.81 -31.73
N LYS A 483 5.73 -12.49 -31.63
CA LYS A 483 4.61 -11.55 -31.49
C LYS A 483 3.78 -11.52 -32.78
N ALA A 484 4.43 -11.45 -33.94
CA ALA A 484 3.77 -11.44 -35.24
C ALA A 484 2.94 -12.72 -35.49
N SER A 485 3.49 -13.89 -35.17
CA SER A 485 2.78 -15.18 -35.30
C SER A 485 1.59 -15.32 -34.35
N SER A 486 1.68 -14.75 -33.14
CA SER A 486 0.55 -14.72 -32.19
C SER A 486 -0.58 -13.77 -32.62
N SER A 487 -0.26 -12.68 -33.32
CA SER A 487 -1.25 -11.77 -33.90
C SER A 487 -1.87 -12.29 -35.19
N SER A 488 -1.12 -13.02 -36.03
CA SER A 488 -1.62 -13.58 -37.30
C SER A 488 -2.43 -14.86 -37.12
N ALA A 489 -2.19 -15.62 -36.05
CA ALA A 489 -3.05 -16.76 -35.69
C ALA A 489 -4.45 -16.31 -35.22
N SER A 490 -4.55 -15.10 -34.64
CA SER A 490 -5.84 -14.53 -34.23
C SER A 490 -6.68 -14.01 -35.41
N SER A 491 -6.07 -13.71 -36.56
CA SER A 491 -6.81 -13.29 -37.77
C SER A 491 -7.23 -14.47 -38.64
N TYR A 492 -6.53 -15.62 -38.58
CA TYR A 492 -6.92 -16.83 -39.32
C TYR A 492 -8.06 -17.63 -38.65
N ALA A 493 -8.23 -17.51 -37.33
CA ALA A 493 -9.33 -18.16 -36.61
C ALA A 493 -10.70 -17.46 -36.81
N ALA A 494 -10.73 -16.24 -37.37
CA ALA A 494 -11.96 -15.48 -37.58
C ALA A 494 -12.58 -15.65 -38.98
N VAL A 495 -11.99 -16.47 -39.86
CA VAL A 495 -12.44 -16.65 -41.26
C VAL A 495 -12.92 -18.08 -41.56
N VAL A 496 -12.92 -18.98 -40.58
CA VAL A 496 -13.39 -20.38 -40.77
C VAL A 496 -14.73 -20.67 -40.06
N GLU A 497 -15.32 -19.69 -39.37
CA GLU A 497 -16.71 -19.75 -38.91
C GLU A 497 -17.47 -18.54 -39.44
N GLY A 498 -17.99 -18.66 -40.66
CA GLY A 498 -18.88 -17.71 -41.32
C GLY A 498 -19.83 -18.46 -42.24
#